data_AF-A0A1S1V970-F1
#
_entry.id   AF-A0A1S1V970-F1
#
_cell.length_a   1.000
_cell.length_b   1.000
_cell.length_c   1.000
_cell.angle_alpha   90.00
_cell.angle_beta   90.00
_cell.angle_gamma   90.00
#
_symmetry.space_group_name_H-M   'P 1'
#
loop_
_entity.id
_entity.type
_entity.pdbx_description
1 polymer ?
#
loop_
_entity_poly.entity_id
_entity_poly.type
_entity_poly.pdbx_seq_one_letter_code
_entity_poly.pdbx_strand_id
1 'polypeptide(L)' 'MKSYMIVCYAILVKSGKWVLEPVEGDSKPTVPTEYTIAVAEYLATA' A
#
# COMPACT_ATOMS: atom_id res chain seq x y z
N MET A 1 -11.09 -5.37 -9.00
CA MET A 1 -10.02 -5.38 -7.98
C MET A 1 -9.70 -6.81 -7.59
N LYS A 2 -8.43 -7.23 -7.59
CA LYS A 2 -8.05 -8.60 -7.19
C LYS A 2 -7.73 -8.60 -5.69
N SER A 3 -8.51 -9.30 -4.87
CA SER A 3 -8.42 -9.21 -3.40
C SER A 3 -7.05 -9.61 -2.83
N TYR A 4 -6.34 -10.55 -3.48
CA TYR A 4 -5.00 -10.95 -3.05
C TYR A 4 -3.97 -9.82 -3.16
N MET A 5 -4.18 -8.85 -4.06
CA MET A 5 -3.27 -7.71 -4.24
C MET A 5 -3.27 -6.79 -3.02
N ILE A 6 -4.38 -6.72 -2.27
CA ILE A 6 -4.47 -5.93 -1.04
C ILE A 6 -3.44 -6.43 -0.03
N VAL A 7 -3.37 -7.74 0.17
CA VAL A 7 -2.41 -8.38 1.08
C VAL A 7 -0.97 -8.17 0.58
N CYS A 8 -0.73 -8.36 -0.73
CA CYS A 8 0.60 -8.13 -1.31
C CYS A 8 1.09 -6.69 -1.09
N TYR A 9 0.26 -5.69 -1.41
CA TYR A 9 0.60 -4.29 -1.21
C TYR A 9 0.74 -3.93 0.27
N ALA A 10 -0.10 -4.47 1.15
CA ALA A 10 0.03 -4.28 2.58
C ALA A 10 1.39 -4.79 3.11
N ILE A 11 1.84 -5.97 2.67
CA ILE A 11 3.17 -6.49 3.03
C ILE A 11 4.28 -5.54 2.52
N LEU A 12 4.16 -5.05 1.29
CA LEU A 12 5.14 -4.13 0.71
C LEU A 12 5.22 -2.80 1.47
N VAL A 13 4.08 -2.22 1.84
CA VAL A 13 4.00 -1.01 2.67
C VAL A 13 4.56 -1.26 4.06
N LYS A 14 4.16 -2.37 4.72
CA LYS A 14 4.65 -2.75 6.06
C LYS A 14 6.15 -2.99 6.09
N SER A 15 6.73 -3.47 4.97
CA SER A 15 8.18 -3.62 4.80
C SER A 15 8.92 -2.32 4.49
N GLY A 16 8.22 -1.19 4.37
CA GLY A 16 8.80 0.11 4.03
C GLY A 16 9.31 0.24 2.59
N LYS A 17 8.97 -0.72 1.72
CA LYS A 17 9.38 -0.72 0.30
C LYS A 17 8.45 0.09 -0.59
N TRP A 18 7.20 0.25 -0.16
CA TRP A 18 6.15 0.98 -0.87
C TRP A 18 5.48 1.97 0.08
N VAL A 19 4.84 2.98 -0.48
CA VAL A 19 4.09 4.00 0.26
C VAL A 19 2.63 4.05 -0.19
N LEU A 20 1.72 4.40 0.71
CA LEU A 20 0.30 4.58 0.37
C LEU A 20 0.05 5.86 -0.43
N GLU A 21 0.85 6.88 -0.15
CA GLU A 21 0.77 8.19 -0.78
C GLU A 21 2.18 8.63 -1.17
N PRO A 22 2.34 9.47 -2.22
CA PRO A 22 3.63 10.04 -2.57
C PRO A 22 4.17 10.86 -1.40
N VAL A 23 5.42 10.61 -1.01
CA VAL A 23 6.12 11.37 0.03
C VAL A 23 7.20 12.20 -0.65
N GLU A 24 7.23 13.50 -0.39
CA GLU A 24 8.19 14.42 -0.98
C GLU A 24 9.63 14.02 -0.59
N GLY A 25 10.50 13.83 -1.58
CA GLY A 25 11.87 13.36 -1.37
C GLY A 25 12.03 11.84 -1.24
N ASP A 26 10.93 11.07 -1.33
CA ASP A 26 10.98 9.60 -1.36
C ASP A 26 10.90 9.07 -2.80
N SER A 27 11.71 8.08 -3.15
CA SER A 27 11.72 7.43 -4.47
C SER A 27 10.98 6.10 -4.48
N LYS A 28 10.34 5.73 -3.35
CA LYS A 28 9.56 4.50 -3.25
C LYS A 28 8.34 4.53 -4.17
N PRO A 29 7.98 3.37 -4.76
CA PRO A 29 6.74 3.22 -5.49
C PRO A 29 5.51 3.40 -4.58
N THR A 30 4.46 3.99 -5.16
CA THR A 30 3.18 4.23 -4.49
C THR A 30 2.18 3.15 -4.85
N VAL A 31 1.37 2.72 -3.88
CA VAL A 31 0.26 1.79 -4.11
C VAL A 31 -0.71 2.39 -5.14
N PRO A 32 -1.17 1.63 -6.16
CA PRO A 32 -2.13 2.14 -7.14
C PRO A 32 -3.43 2.58 -6.47
N THR A 33 -4.03 3.66 -6.97
CA THR A 33 -5.22 4.31 -6.39
C THR A 33 -6.37 3.35 -6.13
N GLU A 34 -6.58 2.37 -7.01
CA GLU A 34 -7.64 1.37 -6.87
C GLU A 34 -7.48 0.44 -5.65
N TYR A 35 -6.26 0.34 -5.09
CA TYR A 35 -5.95 -0.45 -3.89
C TYR A 35 -5.68 0.40 -2.64
N THR A 36 -5.42 1.71 -2.77
CA THR A 36 -4.95 2.56 -1.65
C THR A 36 -5.85 2.48 -0.42
N ILE A 37 -7.17 2.68 -0.59
CA ILE A 37 -8.14 2.64 0.52
C ILE A 37 -8.19 1.25 1.15
N ALA A 38 -8.34 0.21 0.33
CA ALA A 38 -8.45 -1.17 0.82
C ALA A 38 -7.18 -1.64 1.55
N VAL A 39 -6.00 -1.20 1.10
CA VAL A 39 -4.72 -1.48 1.77
C VAL A 39 -4.61 -0.72 3.09
N ALA A 40 -5.04 0.55 3.14
CA ALA A 40 -5.06 1.34 4.37
C ALA A 40 -5.98 0.72 5.42
N GLU A 41 -7.20 0.31 5.03
CA GLU A 41 -8.15 -0.40 5.90
C GLU A 41 -7.60 -1.74 6.40
N TYR A 42 -6.95 -2.51 5.51
CA TYR A 42 -6.32 -3.77 5.86
C TYR A 42 -5.18 -3.58 6.87
N LEU A 43 -4.33 -2.57 6.69
CA LEU A 43 -3.23 -2.25 7.60
C LEU A 43 -3.73 -1.74 8.96
N ALA A 44 -4.89 -1.10 9.03
CA ALA A 44 -5.48 -0.63 10.29
C ALA A 44 -6.11 -1.76 11.12
N THR A 45 -6.40 -2.91 10.50
CA THR A 45 -7.05 -4.07 11.14
C THR A 45 -6.11 -5.24 11.43
N ALA A 46 -4.91 -5.27 10.84
CA ALA A 46 -3.96 -6.40 10.88
C ALA A 46 -2.70 -6.12 11.73
#